data_AF-A0A7X6YY60-F1
#
_entry.id   AF-A0A7X6YY60-F1
#
_cell.length_a   1.000
_cell.length_b   1.000
_cell.length_c   1.000
_cell.angle_alpha   90.00
_cell.angle_beta   90.00
_cell.angle_gamma   90.00
#
_symmetry.space_group_name_H-M   'P 1'
#
loop_
_entity.id
_entity.type
_entity.pdbx_description
1 polymer ?
#
loop_
_entity_poly.entity_id
_entity_poly.type
_entity_poly.pdbx_seq_one_letter_code
_entity_poly.pdbx_strand_id
1 'polypeptide(L)'
;MIKLKNCQGGFFVLQKESDGMRSEHKDPYRIYRVGGKIFLVYLEYDQELNDTYPVYPDFTQNPEYTEEGRPFSASAQEACPYAEAQTSKGPIPSDCGGCIRFHRDSSPYDPIGVCICDARRLKPESKEDS
;
A
#
# COMPACT_ATOMS: atom_id res chain seq x y z
N MET A 1 17.47 -26.47 -11.77
CA MET A 1 18.05 -27.83 -12.02
C MET A 1 16.87 -28.79 -12.18
N ILE A 2 16.70 -29.45 -13.33
CA ILE A 2 15.53 -30.31 -13.58
C ILE A 2 15.80 -31.72 -13.06
N LYS A 3 15.00 -32.21 -12.11
CA LYS A 3 15.06 -33.59 -11.63
C LYS A 3 13.82 -34.33 -12.10
N LEU A 4 14.01 -35.30 -13.00
CA LEU A 4 12.94 -36.20 -13.46
C LEU A 4 12.77 -37.32 -12.43
N LYS A 5 11.54 -37.51 -11.93
CA LYS A 5 11.18 -38.60 -11.03
C LYS A 5 10.10 -39.45 -11.70
N ASN A 6 10.41 -40.73 -11.89
CA ASN A 6 9.55 -41.69 -12.58
C ASN A 6 8.59 -42.36 -11.59
N CYS A 7 7.31 -42.44 -11.91
CA CYS A 7 6.30 -43.15 -11.12
C CYS A 7 5.67 -44.28 -11.95
N GLN A 8 5.62 -45.50 -11.41
CA GLN A 8 4.90 -46.62 -12.01
C GLN A 8 3.40 -46.32 -11.94
N GLY A 9 2.76 -46.14 -13.09
CA GLY A 9 1.41 -45.56 -13.19
C GLY A 9 1.34 -44.23 -13.94
N GLY A 10 2.17 -44.07 -14.98
CA GLY A 10 1.78 -43.40 -16.23
C GLY A 10 1.41 -41.90 -16.24
N PHE A 11 1.79 -41.11 -15.24
CA PHE A 11 1.56 -39.66 -15.25
C PHE A 11 2.88 -38.89 -15.02
N PHE A 12 3.34 -38.16 -16.04
CA PHE A 12 4.51 -37.28 -15.94
C PHE A 12 4.05 -35.93 -15.36
N VAL A 13 4.37 -35.64 -14.10
CA VAL A 13 4.17 -34.31 -13.53
C VAL A 13 5.41 -33.47 -13.79
N LEU A 14 5.28 -32.50 -14.70
CA LEU A 14 6.22 -31.39 -14.86
C LEU A 14 5.99 -30.39 -13.73
N GLN A 15 6.74 -30.50 -12.64
CA GLN A 15 6.83 -29.43 -11.64
C GLN A 15 7.95 -28.49 -12.05
N LYS A 16 7.55 -27.32 -12.58
CA LYS A 16 8.42 -26.16 -12.79
C LYS A 16 8.33 -25.27 -11.56
N GLU A 17 9.48 -24.87 -11.03
CA GLU A 17 9.60 -23.90 -9.93
C GLU A 17 9.03 -22.53 -10.30
N SER A 18 8.52 -21.84 -9.27
CA SER A 18 8.37 -20.39 -9.14
C SER A 18 7.68 -19.63 -10.28
N ASP A 19 6.40 -19.35 -10.07
CA ASP A 19 5.81 -18.06 -10.42
C ASP A 19 4.74 -17.78 -9.35
N GLY A 20 4.87 -16.67 -8.63
CA GLY A 20 3.82 -16.20 -7.73
C GLY A 20 2.53 -16.11 -8.53
N MET A 21 1.52 -16.87 -8.11
CA MET A 21 0.21 -16.89 -8.75
C MET A 21 -0.47 -15.54 -8.51
N ARG A 22 -0.11 -14.57 -9.34
CA ARG A 22 -0.75 -13.27 -9.42
C ARG A 22 -2.12 -13.52 -10.03
N SER A 23 -3.12 -13.64 -9.17
CA SER A 23 -4.50 -13.97 -9.53
C SER A 23 -5.01 -13.03 -10.64
N GLU A 24 -5.59 -13.61 -11.69
CA GLU A 24 -6.21 -12.89 -12.82
C GLU A 24 -7.53 -12.22 -12.41
N HIS A 25 -7.54 -11.37 -11.38
CA HIS A 25 -8.68 -10.49 -11.12
C HIS A 25 -8.63 -9.33 -12.10
N LYS A 26 -9.44 -9.40 -13.16
CA LYS A 26 -9.50 -8.37 -14.22
C LYS A 26 -10.07 -7.02 -13.76
N ASP A 27 -10.76 -6.98 -12.62
CA ASP A 27 -11.35 -5.76 -12.08
C ASP A 27 -10.83 -5.46 -10.66
N PRO A 28 -10.56 -4.19 -10.35
CA PRO A 28 -10.15 -3.79 -9.01
C PRO A 28 -11.30 -3.99 -8.02
N TYR A 29 -10.98 -4.52 -6.83
CA TYR A 29 -11.93 -4.63 -5.73
C TYR A 29 -12.42 -3.25 -5.28
N ARG A 30 -11.51 -2.28 -5.23
CA ARG A 30 -11.87 -0.90 -4.90
C ARG A 30 -10.93 0.09 -5.56
N ILE A 31 -11.49 1.25 -5.94
CA ILE A 31 -10.75 2.37 -6.51
C ILE A 31 -10.77 3.51 -5.50
N TYR A 32 -9.59 3.93 -5.06
CA TYR A 32 -9.42 5.10 -4.19
C TYR A 32 -8.92 6.27 -5.01
N ARG A 33 -9.58 7.42 -4.86
CA ARG A 33 -9.19 8.69 -5.47
C ARG A 33 -8.83 9.65 -4.35
N VAL A 34 -7.57 10.05 -4.30
CA VAL A 34 -7.09 10.94 -3.24
C VAL A 34 -5.90 11.75 -3.72
N GLY A 35 -5.85 13.05 -3.39
CA GLY A 35 -4.71 13.91 -3.70
C GLY A 35 -4.36 13.97 -5.18
N GLY A 36 -5.37 13.89 -6.06
CA GLY A 36 -5.21 13.87 -7.52
C GLY A 36 -4.74 12.53 -8.12
N LYS A 37 -4.52 11.49 -7.31
CA LYS A 37 -4.07 10.17 -7.76
C LYS A 37 -5.15 9.10 -7.60
N ILE A 38 -5.04 8.05 -8.40
CA ILE A 38 -5.93 6.88 -8.38
C ILE A 38 -5.14 5.66 -7.92
N PHE A 39 -5.63 4.98 -6.89
CA PHE A 39 -5.08 3.72 -6.39
C PHE A 39 -6.09 2.59 -6.60
N LEU A 40 -5.64 1.54 -7.27
CA LEU A 40 -6.42 0.34 -7.53
C LEU A 40 -6.04 -0.72 -6.49
N VAL A 41 -7.02 -1.15 -5.70
CA VAL A 41 -6.85 -2.20 -4.69
C VAL A 41 -7.47 -3.48 -5.24
N TYR A 42 -6.69 -4.55 -5.22
CA TYR A 42 -7.10 -5.88 -5.66
C TYR A 42 -7.23 -6.81 -4.46
N LEU A 43 -7.91 -7.92 -4.67
CA LEU A 43 -7.98 -9.00 -3.69
C LEU A 43 -6.90 -10.04 -4.01
N GLU A 44 -6.16 -10.46 -2.99
CA GLU A 44 -5.24 -11.59 -3.06
C GLU A 44 -5.68 -12.68 -2.10
N TYR A 45 -5.53 -13.92 -2.53
CA TYR A 45 -5.85 -15.09 -1.72
C TYR A 45 -4.60 -15.57 -1.00
N ASP A 46 -4.71 -15.71 0.31
CA ASP A 46 -3.68 -16.23 1.19
C ASP A 46 -3.93 -17.70 1.49
N GLN A 47 -2.99 -18.54 1.08
CA GLN A 47 -3.10 -19.99 1.27
C GLN A 47 -2.93 -20.41 2.73
N GLU A 48 -2.16 -19.66 3.51
CA GLU A 48 -1.87 -19.99 4.91
C GLU A 48 -3.08 -19.66 5.80
N LEU A 49 -3.70 -18.51 5.56
CA LEU A 49 -4.91 -18.07 6.25
C LEU A 49 -6.19 -18.67 5.64
N ASN A 50 -6.09 -19.26 4.44
CA ASN A 50 -7.21 -19.74 3.64
C ASN A 50 -8.31 -18.67 3.48
N ASP A 51 -7.90 -17.44 3.19
CA ASP A 51 -8.79 -16.28 3.11
C ASP A 51 -8.33 -15.29 2.03
N THR A 52 -9.21 -14.38 1.63
CA THR A 52 -8.95 -13.37 0.60
C THR A 52 -8.95 -11.97 1.20
N TYR A 53 -7.87 -11.20 0.98
CA TYR A 53 -7.72 -9.85 1.54
C TYR A 53 -7.42 -8.78 0.50
N PRO A 54 -7.80 -7.51 0.77
CA PRO A 54 -7.41 -6.39 -0.06
C PRO A 54 -5.93 -6.05 0.10
N VAL A 55 -5.24 -5.86 -1.03
CA VAL A 55 -3.83 -5.47 -1.08
C VAL A 55 -3.71 -3.99 -1.36
N TYR A 56 -3.25 -3.26 -0.35
CA TYR A 56 -3.00 -1.82 -0.41
C TYR A 56 -1.57 -1.53 -0.85
N PRO A 57 -1.31 -0.40 -1.52
CA PRO A 57 0.05 0.03 -1.83
C PRO A 57 0.89 0.20 -0.55
N ASP A 58 2.14 -0.27 -0.59
CA ASP A 58 3.11 -0.05 0.49
C ASP A 58 3.87 1.26 0.26
N PHE A 59 3.37 2.33 0.88
CA PHE A 59 3.99 3.66 0.81
C PHE A 59 5.26 3.79 1.67
N THR A 60 5.61 2.78 2.47
CA THR A 60 6.87 2.75 3.22
C THR A 60 8.00 2.27 2.32
N GLN A 61 7.77 1.21 1.54
CA GLN A 61 8.75 0.68 0.60
C GLN A 61 8.77 1.47 -0.71
N ASN A 62 7.60 1.86 -1.21
CA ASN A 62 7.45 2.59 -2.47
C ASN A 62 6.68 3.90 -2.23
N PRO A 63 7.35 4.94 -1.71
CA PRO A 63 6.69 6.18 -1.38
C PRO A 63 6.18 6.87 -2.65
N GLU A 64 4.93 7.32 -2.59
CA GLU A 64 4.29 8.08 -3.66
C GLU A 64 3.89 9.46 -3.13
N TYR A 65 3.90 10.45 -4.02
CA TYR A 65 3.65 11.84 -3.67
C TYR A 65 2.60 12.48 -4.59
N THR A 66 1.86 13.44 -4.07
CA THR A 66 1.03 14.35 -4.86
C THR A 66 1.92 15.27 -5.71
N GLU A 67 1.34 15.97 -6.68
CA GLU A 67 2.04 16.99 -7.47
C GLU A 67 2.66 18.11 -6.60
N GLU A 68 2.05 18.38 -5.44
CA GLU A 68 2.57 19.32 -4.46
C GLU A 68 3.74 18.77 -3.63
N GLY A 69 4.11 17.51 -3.81
CA GLY A 69 5.15 16.82 -3.03
C GLY A 69 4.67 16.29 -1.68
N ARG A 70 3.36 16.14 -1.45
CA ARG A 70 2.83 15.59 -0.19
C ARG A 70 2.76 14.06 -0.26
N PRO A 71 3.26 13.31 0.73
CA PRO A 71 3.28 11.86 0.64
C PRO A 71 1.89 11.26 0.84
N PHE A 72 1.59 10.22 0.06
CA PHE A 72 0.49 9.31 0.34
C PHE A 72 0.88 8.37 1.50
N SER A 73 -0.11 7.90 2.24
CA SER A 73 0.10 6.97 3.35
C SER A 73 -1.14 6.11 3.57
N ALA A 74 -0.93 4.89 4.07
CA ALA A 74 -2.02 4.04 4.52
C ALA A 74 -2.42 4.43 5.95
N SER A 75 -3.71 4.32 6.28
CA SER A 75 -4.21 4.68 7.61
C SER A 75 -3.62 3.79 8.71
N ALA A 76 -3.32 2.53 8.40
CA ALA A 76 -2.73 1.57 9.33
C ALA A 76 -1.18 1.65 9.38
N GLN A 77 -0.56 2.50 8.56
CA GLN A 77 0.89 2.69 8.59
C GLN A 77 1.31 3.37 9.90
N GLU A 78 2.48 3.01 10.42
CA GLU A 78 3.05 3.64 11.62
C GLU A 78 3.12 5.16 11.48
N ALA A 79 2.71 5.85 12.54
CA ALA A 79 2.72 7.29 12.62
C ALA A 79 4.15 7.84 12.54
N CYS A 80 4.33 8.93 11.79
CA CYS A 80 5.62 9.60 11.72
C CYS A 80 5.95 10.34 13.04
N PRO A 81 7.23 10.73 13.28
CA PRO A 81 7.62 11.48 14.47
C PRO A 81 6.92 12.83 14.68
N TYR A 82 6.27 13.36 13.64
CA TYR A 82 5.51 14.62 13.67
C TYR A 82 3.99 14.41 13.82
N ALA A 83 3.57 13.20 14.19
CA ALA A 83 2.16 12.88 14.37
C ALA A 83 1.56 13.70 15.51
N GLU A 84 0.32 14.13 15.30
CA GLU A 84 -0.42 14.95 16.25
C GLU A 84 -1.79 14.34 16.51
N ALA A 85 -2.18 14.38 17.79
CA ALA A 85 -3.48 13.91 18.23
C ALA A 85 -4.61 14.76 17.64
N GLN A 86 -5.78 14.14 17.42
CA GLN A 86 -6.98 14.87 16.96
C GLN A 86 -7.50 15.90 17.97
N THR A 87 -7.18 15.74 19.25
CA THR A 87 -7.56 16.67 20.31
C THR A 87 -6.32 17.07 21.10
N SER A 88 -6.31 18.30 21.63
CA SER A 88 -5.15 18.84 22.38
C SER A 88 -4.80 18.09 23.66
N LYS A 89 -5.69 17.21 24.15
CA LYS A 89 -5.48 16.35 25.32
C LYS A 89 -5.39 14.87 24.97
N GLY A 90 -5.47 14.52 23.69
CA GLY A 90 -5.45 13.13 23.23
C GLY A 90 -4.03 12.54 23.22
N PRO A 91 -3.91 11.20 23.27
CA PRO A 91 -2.62 10.55 23.05
C PRO A 91 -2.13 10.78 21.63
N ILE A 92 -0.80 10.83 21.45
CA ILE A 92 -0.20 10.80 20.11
C ILE A 92 -0.56 9.46 19.45
N PRO A 93 -1.11 9.47 18.23
CA PRO A 93 -1.55 8.25 17.58
C PRO A 93 -0.35 7.40 17.18
N SER A 94 -0.52 6.08 17.26
CA SER A 94 0.47 5.10 16.80
C SER A 94 0.46 4.90 15.28
N ASP A 95 -0.64 5.24 14.62
CA ASP A 95 -0.82 5.11 13.17
C ASP A 95 -1.16 6.44 12.50
N CYS A 96 -0.95 6.50 11.19
CA CYS A 96 -1.30 7.68 10.40
C CYS A 96 -2.80 7.98 10.44
N GLY A 97 -3.65 6.97 10.51
CA GLY A 97 -5.10 7.11 10.46
C GLY A 97 -5.69 7.91 11.62
N GLY A 98 -5.06 7.84 12.79
CA GLY A 98 -5.40 8.61 13.99
C GLY A 98 -4.80 10.02 14.04
N CYS A 99 -3.90 10.37 13.12
CA CYS A 99 -3.25 11.68 13.08
C CYS A 99 -4.17 12.75 12.50
N ILE A 100 -4.22 13.92 13.14
CA ILE A 100 -5.00 15.08 12.65
C ILE A 100 -4.52 15.57 11.27
N ARG A 101 -3.27 15.26 10.90
CA ARG A 101 -2.65 15.62 9.62
C ARG A 101 -2.85 14.58 8.52
N PHE A 102 -3.67 13.57 8.75
CA PHE A 102 -3.99 12.57 7.73
C PHE A 102 -5.29 12.95 7.03
N HIS A 103 -5.15 13.48 5.82
CA HIS A 103 -6.27 13.96 5.02
C HIS A 103 -6.83 12.82 4.15
N ARG A 104 -8.16 12.75 4.07
CA ARG A 104 -8.92 11.82 3.24
C ARG A 104 -9.97 12.60 2.46
N ASP A 105 -10.07 12.36 1.16
CA ASP A 105 -10.94 13.16 0.28
C ASP A 105 -12.41 12.67 0.33
N SER A 106 -12.63 11.36 0.36
CA SER A 106 -13.97 10.77 0.16
C SER A 106 -14.64 10.34 1.47
N SER A 107 -13.99 9.49 2.28
CA SER A 107 -14.54 9.00 3.54
C SER A 107 -13.55 9.15 4.70
N PRO A 108 -14.02 9.48 5.92
CA PRO A 108 -13.17 9.52 7.11
C PRO A 108 -12.55 8.16 7.46
N TYR A 109 -13.05 7.06 6.88
CA TYR A 109 -12.55 5.70 7.09
C TYR A 109 -11.76 5.15 5.90
N ASP A 110 -11.44 5.99 4.90
CA ASP A 110 -10.63 5.50 3.79
C ASP A 110 -9.22 5.13 4.26
N PRO A 111 -8.72 3.96 3.80
CA PRO A 111 -7.43 3.42 4.21
C PRO A 111 -6.26 4.11 3.51
N ILE A 112 -6.50 4.91 2.46
CA ILE A 112 -5.45 5.65 1.75
C ILE A 112 -5.75 7.15 1.90
N GLY A 113 -4.74 7.90 2.31
CA GLY A 113 -4.83 9.33 2.54
C GLY A 113 -3.55 10.06 2.17
N VAL A 114 -3.57 11.38 2.34
CA VAL A 114 -2.44 12.28 2.11
C VAL A 114 -1.97 12.82 3.46
N CYS A 115 -0.67 12.75 3.71
CA CYS A 115 -0.06 13.42 4.84
C CYS A 115 0.08 14.92 4.51
N ILE A 116 -0.62 15.77 5.25
CA ILE A 116 -0.51 17.24 5.11
C ILE A 116 0.54 17.86 6.04
N CYS A 117 1.43 17.05 6.63
CA CYS A 117 2.55 17.53 7.42
C CYS A 117 3.62 18.14 6.52
N ASP A 118 3.91 19.44 6.70
CA ASP A 118 4.92 20.12 5.88
C ASP A 118 6.34 19.59 6.12
N ALA A 119 6.64 19.02 7.28
CA ALA A 119 7.93 18.38 7.56
C ALA A 119 8.17 17.14 6.69
N ARG A 120 7.11 16.51 6.17
CA ARG A 120 7.16 15.33 5.30
C ARG A 120 7.03 15.67 3.82
N ARG A 121 6.84 16.95 3.48
CA ARG A 121 6.68 17.40 2.10
C ARG A 121 8.00 17.33 1.36
N LEU A 122 8.01 16.68 0.20
CA LEU A 122 9.15 16.69 -0.72
C LEU A 122 9.30 18.12 -1.26
N LYS A 123 10.48 18.71 -1.07
CA LYS A 123 10.82 19.99 -1.70
C LYS A 123 11.09 19.72 -3.18
N PRO A 124 10.65 20.60 -4.10
CA PRO A 124 11.08 20.49 -5.49
C PRO A 124 12.61 20.55 -5.52
N GLU A 125 13.24 19.60 -6.22
CA GLU A 125 14.67 19.69 -6.50
C GLU A 125 14.89 21.01 -7.24
N SER A 126 15.65 21.93 -6.62
CA SER A 126 16.16 23.09 -7.32
C SER A 126 17.06 22.53 -8.41
N LYS A 127 16.62 22.62 -9.66
CA LYS A 127 17.49 22.38 -10.82
C LYS A 127 18.62 23.40 -10.73
N GLU A 128 19.74 22.99 -10.16
CA GLU A 128 21.01 23.71 -10.30
C GLU A 128 21.46 23.45 -11.74
N ASP A 129 21.18 24.41 -12.63
CA ASP A 129 21.77 24.47 -13.96
C ASP A 129 23.30 24.47 -13.80
N SER A 130 23.94 23.36 -14.18
CA SER A 130 25.40 23.25 -14.35
C SER A 130 25.76 23.30 -15.82
#